data_AF-A0A9J9GES4-F1
#
_entry.id   AF-A0A9J9GES4-F1
#
_cell.length_a   1.000
_cell.length_b   1.000
_cell.length_c   1.000
_cell.angle_alpha   90.00
_cell.angle_beta   90.00
_cell.angle_gamma   90.00
#
_symmetry.space_group_name_H-M   'P 1'
#
loop_
_entity.id
_entity.type
_entity.pdbx_description
1 polymer ?
#
loop_
_entity_poly.entity_id
_entity_poly.type
_entity_poly.pdbx_seq_one_letter_code
_entity_poly.pdbx_strand_id
1 'polypeptide(L)'
;MALLLLAANNAQSVLAAGISASATTMTLNTGTGALFPSPVSGTSFFKLTFIDAATGQISEIVHVTARSGDSLTIVRAQEGTVARAWSVNDIAANMMTAGTLSYILDNYATIASLGTAATKDVGTGAGQIPDMSSFPSGTNYYKMPGGKIVQFGIISFGVGVNQVVVNYPVAFPSAVRSIVLTWTDAAAASGASSTGLWYAVVKNTPTAPLNQFTAWLSGAGGFNLSYIAIGE
;
A
#
# COMPACT_ATOMS: atom_id res chain seq x y z
N MET A 1 12.73 -6.68 3.50
CA MET A 1 11.49 -7.45 3.68
C MET A 1 11.78 -8.53 4.72
N ALA A 2 10.88 -8.77 5.68
CA ALA A 2 11.07 -9.85 6.65
C ALA A 2 11.01 -11.21 5.93
N LEU A 3 11.85 -12.17 6.34
CA LEU A 3 11.86 -13.52 5.78
C LEU A 3 10.61 -14.29 6.22
N LEU A 4 10.04 -15.10 5.33
CA LEU A 4 8.90 -15.97 5.65
C LEU A 4 9.34 -17.19 6.47
N LEU A 5 8.72 -17.39 7.63
CA LEU A 5 8.89 -18.61 8.44
C LEU A 5 8.04 -19.76 7.86
N LEU A 6 8.69 -20.86 7.50
CA LEU A 6 8.06 -22.10 7.06
C LEU A 6 7.98 -23.12 8.21
N ALA A 7 7.03 -24.04 8.11
CA ALA A 7 6.89 -25.18 9.01
C ALA A 7 6.34 -26.39 8.27
N ALA A 8 6.64 -27.59 8.80
CA ALA A 8 6.07 -28.84 8.34
C ALA A 8 5.56 -29.65 9.53
N ASN A 9 4.45 -30.37 9.34
CA ASN A 9 3.85 -31.19 10.38
C ASN A 9 4.76 -32.39 10.68
N ASN A 10 5.13 -32.58 11.95
CA ASN A 10 5.87 -33.75 12.43
C ASN A 10 7.17 -34.04 11.66
N ALA A 11 7.81 -33.01 11.08
CA ALA A 11 9.05 -33.18 10.35
C ALA A 11 10.21 -33.43 11.32
N GLN A 12 10.69 -34.66 11.33
CA GLN A 12 11.79 -35.12 12.17
C GLN A 12 12.65 -36.12 11.39
N SER A 13 13.95 -36.06 11.64
CA SER A 13 14.92 -37.04 11.18
C SER A 13 16.11 -37.06 12.15
N VAL A 14 17.21 -37.69 11.76
CA VAL A 14 18.47 -37.71 12.48
C VAL A 14 19.62 -37.30 11.56
N LEU A 15 20.72 -36.85 12.15
CA LEU A 15 21.96 -36.55 11.45
C LEU A 15 22.58 -37.81 10.84
N ALA A 16 22.84 -37.79 9.53
CA ALA A 16 23.53 -38.87 8.83
C ALA A 16 25.05 -38.87 9.09
N ALA A 17 25.59 -37.74 9.55
CA ALA A 17 27.00 -37.59 9.93
C ALA A 17 27.12 -36.54 11.04
N GLY A 18 28.15 -36.68 11.88
CA GLY A 18 28.45 -35.68 12.90
C GLY A 18 28.85 -34.33 12.29
N ILE A 19 28.51 -33.24 12.97
CA ILE A 19 28.84 -31.87 12.57
C ILE A 19 29.58 -31.15 13.69
N SER A 20 30.50 -30.25 13.33
CA SER A 20 31.19 -29.39 14.31
C SER A 20 30.32 -28.20 14.72
N ALA A 21 30.72 -27.49 15.78
CA ALA A 21 30.05 -26.26 16.22
C ALA A 21 30.04 -25.15 15.16
N SER A 22 31.01 -25.15 14.24
CA SER A 22 31.14 -24.16 13.17
C SER A 22 30.54 -24.62 11.82
N ALA A 23 29.93 -25.81 11.75
CA ALA A 23 29.37 -26.33 10.52
C ALA A 23 28.21 -25.44 10.03
N THR A 24 28.24 -25.08 8.75
CA THR A 24 27.16 -24.32 8.08
C THR A 24 26.26 -25.22 7.24
N THR A 25 26.60 -26.50 7.13
CA THR A 25 25.83 -27.52 6.44
C THR A 25 25.70 -28.77 7.30
N MET A 26 24.63 -29.51 7.06
CA MET A 26 24.39 -30.81 7.69
C MET A 26 23.70 -31.73 6.68
N THR A 27 23.73 -33.03 6.95
CA THR A 27 23.06 -34.03 6.14
C THR A 27 22.14 -34.85 7.04
N LEU A 28 20.88 -34.98 6.64
CA LEU A 28 19.90 -35.86 7.27
C LEU A 28 20.03 -37.29 6.71
N ASN A 29 19.44 -38.26 7.41
CA ASN A 29 19.32 -39.61 6.87
C ASN A 29 18.69 -39.62 5.47
N THR A 30 19.16 -40.53 4.63
CA THR A 30 18.79 -40.60 3.22
C THR A 30 17.28 -40.63 3.00
N GLY A 31 16.78 -39.73 2.15
CA GLY A 31 15.37 -39.61 1.78
C GLY A 31 14.50 -38.86 2.78
N THR A 32 15.02 -38.51 3.96
CA THR A 32 14.22 -37.86 5.02
C THR A 32 14.21 -36.34 4.92
N GLY A 33 15.12 -35.74 4.15
CA GLY A 33 15.09 -34.31 3.85
C GLY A 33 13.76 -33.88 3.25
N ALA A 34 13.11 -34.77 2.49
CA ALA A 34 11.77 -34.60 1.90
C ALA A 34 10.68 -34.19 2.91
N LEU A 35 10.82 -34.59 4.20
CA LEU A 35 9.86 -34.29 5.27
C LEU A 35 9.89 -32.82 5.69
N PHE A 36 10.98 -32.11 5.42
CA PHE A 36 11.18 -30.72 5.84
C PHE A 36 10.77 -29.73 4.75
N PRO A 37 10.45 -28.47 5.13
CA PRO A 37 10.18 -27.41 4.16
C PRO A 37 11.33 -27.17 3.19
N SER A 38 11.03 -26.55 2.05
CA SER A 38 12.02 -26.15 1.05
C SER A 38 12.19 -24.63 1.06
N PRO A 39 13.06 -24.06 1.92
CA PRO A 39 13.27 -22.63 2.00
C PRO A 39 14.01 -22.10 0.76
N VAL A 40 13.74 -20.83 0.43
CA VAL A 40 14.40 -20.08 -0.65
C VAL A 40 15.30 -19.04 0.01
N SER A 41 16.60 -19.12 -0.28
CA SER A 41 17.60 -18.20 0.29
C SER A 41 17.20 -16.73 0.07
N GLY A 42 17.27 -15.93 1.13
CA GLY A 42 16.88 -14.52 1.11
C GLY A 42 15.37 -14.24 1.12
N THR A 43 14.53 -15.28 1.05
CA THR A 43 13.06 -15.14 1.02
C THR A 43 12.39 -15.86 2.19
N SER A 44 12.81 -17.08 2.51
CA SER A 44 12.19 -17.91 3.54
C SER A 44 13.20 -18.79 4.27
N PHE A 45 12.81 -19.24 5.45
CA PHE A 45 13.60 -20.12 6.30
C PHE A 45 12.66 -20.98 7.15
N PHE A 46 13.19 -22.05 7.75
CA PHE A 46 12.47 -22.75 8.83
C PHE A 46 13.38 -22.97 10.01
N LYS A 47 12.78 -23.25 11.17
CA LYS A 47 13.52 -23.54 12.39
C LYS A 47 13.67 -25.03 12.56
N LEU A 48 14.86 -25.45 12.96
CA LEU A 48 15.19 -26.82 13.25
C LEU A 48 15.83 -26.86 14.63
N THR A 49 15.42 -27.82 15.45
CA THR A 49 16.02 -28.06 16.76
C THR A 49 16.81 -29.36 16.68
N PHE A 50 18.09 -29.27 16.99
CA PHE A 50 18.90 -30.45 17.30
C PHE A 50 18.64 -30.88 18.73
N ILE A 51 18.58 -32.19 18.95
CA ILE A 51 18.39 -32.79 20.26
C ILE A 51 19.32 -33.99 20.37
N ASP A 52 20.02 -34.09 21.50
CA ASP A 52 20.95 -35.20 21.75
C ASP A 52 20.15 -36.48 21.88
N ALA A 53 20.45 -37.47 21.04
CA ALA A 53 19.72 -38.74 21.06
C ALA A 53 19.96 -39.54 22.33
N ALA A 54 21.09 -39.32 23.04
CA ALA A 54 21.42 -40.07 24.24
C ALA A 54 20.56 -39.66 25.44
N THR A 55 20.36 -38.36 25.64
CA THR A 55 19.67 -37.82 26.84
C THR A 55 18.38 -37.08 26.56
N GLY A 56 18.22 -36.52 25.36
CA GLY A 56 17.11 -35.61 25.04
C GLY A 56 17.17 -34.26 25.76
N GLN A 57 18.22 -33.98 26.54
CA GLN A 57 18.30 -32.81 27.43
C GLN A 57 19.06 -31.64 26.84
N ILE A 58 19.95 -31.92 25.87
CA ILE A 58 20.73 -30.90 25.19
C ILE A 58 20.04 -30.58 23.88
N SER A 59 19.81 -29.30 23.63
CA SER A 59 19.23 -28.82 22.38
C SER A 59 19.93 -27.57 21.83
N GLU A 60 19.87 -27.43 20.51
CA GLU A 60 20.28 -26.22 19.79
C GLU A 60 19.24 -25.88 18.75
N ILE A 61 18.85 -24.62 18.67
CA ILE A 61 17.94 -24.12 17.64
C ILE A 61 18.79 -23.54 16.52
N VAL A 62 18.48 -23.92 15.28
CA VAL A 62 19.12 -23.40 14.07
C VAL A 62 18.07 -22.93 13.06
N HIS A 63 18.46 -22.03 12.18
CA HIS A 63 17.66 -21.64 11.04
C HIS A 63 18.16 -22.33 9.78
N VAL A 64 17.29 -23.02 9.06
CA VAL A 64 17.60 -23.64 7.78
C VAL A 64 17.19 -22.68 6.66
N THR A 65 18.14 -22.29 5.82
CA THR A 65 17.95 -21.28 4.75
C THR A 65 17.95 -21.87 3.35
N ALA A 66 18.43 -23.10 3.19
CA ALA A 66 18.35 -23.86 1.95
C ALA A 66 18.32 -25.37 2.23
N ARG A 67 17.69 -26.13 1.32
CA ARG A 67 17.68 -27.59 1.31
C ARG A 67 17.96 -28.08 -0.11
N SER A 68 18.87 -29.04 -0.24
CA SER A 68 19.11 -29.80 -1.47
C SER A 68 19.11 -31.29 -1.15
N GLY A 69 18.00 -31.97 -1.47
CA GLY A 69 17.76 -33.34 -1.02
C GLY A 69 17.80 -33.44 0.51
N ASP A 70 18.74 -34.23 1.02
CA ASP A 70 18.95 -34.43 2.46
C ASP A 70 19.97 -33.47 3.09
N SER A 71 20.61 -32.61 2.27
CA SER A 71 21.56 -31.61 2.77
C SER A 71 20.86 -30.29 3.07
N LEU A 72 21.07 -29.77 4.28
CA LEU A 72 20.51 -28.51 4.76
C LEU A 72 21.63 -27.48 4.99
N THR A 73 21.40 -26.24 4.55
CA THR A 73 22.22 -25.08 4.92
C THR A 73 21.64 -24.44 6.18
N ILE A 74 22.47 -24.30 7.21
CA ILE A 74 22.06 -23.91 8.55
C ILE A 74 22.79 -22.68 9.07
N VAL A 75 22.08 -21.87 9.84
CA VAL A 75 22.62 -20.81 10.69
C VAL A 75 22.49 -21.27 12.15
N ARG A 76 23.63 -21.41 12.81
CA ARG A 76 23.79 -22.03 14.14
C ARG A 76 23.36 -21.10 15.29
N ALA A 77 23.24 -21.63 16.51
CA ALA A 77 23.09 -20.85 17.74
C ALA A 77 21.96 -19.79 17.71
N GLN A 78 20.77 -20.18 17.29
CA GLN A 78 19.61 -19.27 17.25
C GLN A 78 18.90 -19.24 18.60
N GLU A 79 18.13 -18.17 18.85
CA GLU A 79 17.30 -18.01 20.05
C GLU A 79 18.09 -18.13 21.36
N GLY A 80 19.35 -17.70 21.36
CA GLY A 80 20.23 -17.74 22.54
C GLY A 80 20.77 -19.13 22.88
N THR A 81 20.52 -20.14 22.03
CA THR A 81 21.14 -21.47 22.17
C THR A 81 22.61 -21.43 21.77
N VAL A 82 23.39 -22.40 22.25
CA VAL A 82 24.84 -22.45 22.02
C VAL A 82 25.16 -23.45 20.91
N ALA A 83 25.96 -23.04 19.92
CA ALA A 83 26.44 -23.94 18.88
C ALA A 83 27.37 -25.02 19.45
N ARG A 84 27.05 -26.29 19.18
CA ARG A 84 27.81 -27.46 19.68
C ARG A 84 28.22 -28.40 18.55
N ALA A 85 29.12 -29.33 18.85
CA ALA A 85 29.27 -30.49 18.00
C ALA A 85 28.09 -31.44 18.22
N TRP A 86 27.59 -32.03 17.14
CA TRP A 86 26.52 -33.02 17.15
C TRP A 86 27.01 -34.31 16.51
N SER A 87 26.56 -35.44 17.02
CA SER A 87 26.95 -36.77 16.56
C SER A 87 25.99 -37.28 15.50
N VAL A 88 26.44 -38.30 14.78
CA VAL A 88 25.53 -39.09 13.93
C VAL A 88 24.39 -39.66 14.79
N ASN A 89 23.20 -39.77 14.21
CA ASN A 89 21.96 -40.18 14.85
C ASN A 89 21.35 -39.20 15.87
N ASP A 90 21.97 -38.05 16.13
CA ASP A 90 21.29 -37.00 16.89
C ASP A 90 20.08 -36.47 16.12
N ILE A 91 19.05 -36.10 16.87
CA ILE A 91 17.73 -35.78 16.31
C ILE A 91 17.76 -34.38 15.72
N ALA A 92 17.11 -34.22 14.57
CA ALA A 92 16.84 -32.96 13.90
C ALA A 92 15.32 -32.85 13.67
N ALA A 93 14.66 -31.89 14.31
CA ALA A 93 13.20 -31.75 14.26
C ALA A 93 12.75 -30.31 13.99
N ASN A 94 11.74 -30.13 13.12
CA ASN A 94 11.10 -28.83 12.87
C ASN A 94 10.10 -28.54 14.00
N MET A 95 10.60 -28.07 15.14
CA MET A 95 9.79 -27.78 16.32
C MET A 95 9.27 -26.34 16.32
N MET A 96 8.15 -26.12 17.00
CA MET A 96 7.75 -24.78 17.40
C MET A 96 8.66 -24.30 18.54
N THR A 97 9.22 -23.11 18.43
CA THR A 97 10.10 -22.50 19.43
C THR A 97 9.47 -21.23 20.02
N ALA A 98 10.05 -20.69 21.09
CA ALA A 98 9.62 -19.40 21.65
C ALA A 98 9.70 -18.28 20.60
N GLY A 99 10.74 -18.30 19.75
CA GLY A 99 10.83 -17.38 18.64
C GLY A 99 9.76 -17.60 17.57
N THR A 100 9.19 -18.80 17.41
CA THR A 100 8.06 -19.03 16.50
C THR A 100 6.82 -18.32 17.02
N LEU A 101 6.54 -18.44 18.31
CA LEU A 101 5.43 -17.74 18.95
C LEU A 101 5.62 -16.22 18.88
N SER A 102 6.84 -15.75 19.18
CA SER A 102 7.18 -14.33 19.09
C SER A 102 6.98 -13.79 17.67
N TYR A 103 7.45 -14.52 16.65
CA TYR A 103 7.23 -14.15 15.25
C TYR A 103 5.74 -14.01 14.91
N ILE A 104 4.90 -14.94 15.38
CA ILE A 104 3.44 -14.87 15.18
C ILE A 104 2.85 -13.65 15.90
N LEU A 105 3.25 -13.42 17.15
CA LEU A 105 2.77 -12.30 17.99
C LEU A 105 3.13 -10.94 17.39
N ASP A 106 4.35 -10.77 16.87
CA ASP A 106 4.81 -9.50 16.28
C ASP A 106 4.03 -9.17 15.00
N ASN A 107 3.79 -10.17 14.15
CA ASN A 107 2.95 -10.00 12.95
C ASN A 107 1.50 -9.67 13.35
N TYR A 108 0.98 -10.30 14.41
CA TYR A 108 -0.37 -10.01 14.91
C TYR A 108 -0.49 -8.62 15.52
N ALA A 109 0.49 -8.17 16.33
CA ALA A 109 0.51 -6.84 16.93
C ALA A 109 0.48 -5.73 15.88
N THR A 110 1.19 -5.93 14.77
CA THR A 110 1.16 -5.02 13.61
C THR A 110 -0.25 -4.92 13.04
N ILE A 111 -0.94 -6.04 12.83
CA ILE A 111 -2.33 -6.07 12.34
C ILE A 111 -3.29 -5.43 13.36
N ALA A 112 -3.13 -5.72 14.65
CA ALA A 112 -3.98 -5.18 15.71
C ALA A 112 -3.87 -3.65 15.82
N SER A 113 -2.69 -3.07 15.53
CA SER A 113 -2.48 -1.62 15.54
C SER A 113 -3.29 -0.87 14.49
N LEU A 114 -3.69 -1.54 13.40
CA LEU A 114 -4.55 -0.98 12.35
C LEU A 114 -6.02 -0.89 12.79
N GLY A 115 -6.39 -1.46 13.95
CA GLY A 115 -7.74 -1.44 14.49
C GLY A 115 -8.77 -2.00 13.50
N THR A 116 -9.93 -1.35 13.39
CA THR A 116 -10.98 -1.77 12.46
C THR A 116 -10.59 -1.64 10.99
N ALA A 117 -9.51 -0.92 10.65
CA ALA A 117 -9.09 -0.79 9.25
C ALA A 117 -8.55 -2.12 8.69
N ALA A 118 -7.92 -2.96 9.52
CA ALA A 118 -7.40 -4.27 9.10
C ALA A 118 -8.47 -5.23 8.59
N THR A 119 -9.73 -5.03 8.96
CA THR A 119 -10.84 -5.92 8.61
C THR A 119 -11.73 -5.37 7.51
N LYS A 120 -11.41 -4.20 6.95
CA LYS A 120 -12.24 -3.55 5.94
C LYS A 120 -11.70 -3.80 4.55
N ASP A 121 -12.58 -4.20 3.65
CA ASP A 121 -12.27 -4.30 2.22
C ASP A 121 -12.07 -2.91 1.60
N VAL A 122 -11.28 -2.87 0.53
CA VAL A 122 -11.14 -1.68 -0.31
C VAL A 122 -12.38 -1.55 -1.20
N GLY A 123 -13.01 -0.36 -1.19
CA GLY A 123 -14.18 -0.06 -2.00
C GLY A 123 -15.01 1.09 -1.44
N THR A 124 -16.15 1.38 -2.07
CA THR A 124 -17.04 2.51 -1.73
C THR A 124 -18.36 2.10 -1.05
N GLY A 125 -18.56 0.80 -0.81
CA GLY A 125 -19.70 0.25 -0.10
C GLY A 125 -19.71 0.55 1.40
N ALA A 126 -20.83 0.26 2.06
CA ALA A 126 -20.97 0.45 3.49
C ALA A 126 -19.91 -0.37 4.26
N GLY A 127 -19.16 0.30 5.14
CA GLY A 127 -18.12 -0.35 5.93
C GLY A 127 -16.77 -0.54 5.22
N GLN A 128 -16.61 -0.12 3.96
CA GLN A 128 -15.35 -0.23 3.22
C GLN A 128 -14.44 1.00 3.40
N ILE A 129 -13.17 0.87 2.99
CA ILE A 129 -12.20 1.97 2.90
C ILE A 129 -11.98 2.31 1.42
N PRO A 130 -12.38 3.50 0.94
CA PRO A 130 -12.12 3.92 -0.43
C PRO A 130 -10.61 4.08 -0.68
N ASP A 131 -10.13 3.57 -1.81
CA ASP A 131 -8.79 3.87 -2.30
C ASP A 131 -8.77 5.13 -3.17
N MET A 132 -7.61 5.45 -3.75
CA MET A 132 -7.47 6.60 -4.66
C MET A 132 -8.32 6.45 -5.94
N SER A 133 -8.58 5.22 -6.41
CA SER A 133 -9.38 4.99 -7.61
C SER A 133 -10.85 5.42 -7.42
N SER A 134 -11.29 5.50 -6.16
CA SER A 134 -12.61 6.00 -5.76
C SER A 134 -12.76 7.53 -5.90
N PHE A 135 -11.70 8.25 -6.28
CA PHE A 135 -11.70 9.69 -6.58
C PHE A 135 -11.37 9.96 -8.06
N PRO A 136 -12.28 9.65 -9.01
CA PRO A 136 -12.01 9.86 -10.43
C PRO A 136 -11.62 11.30 -10.73
N SER A 137 -10.52 11.51 -11.45
CA SER A 137 -10.02 12.83 -11.81
C SER A 137 -9.60 12.90 -13.26
N GLY A 138 -9.55 14.11 -13.80
CA GLY A 138 -8.95 14.38 -15.10
C GLY A 138 -8.42 15.81 -15.16
N THR A 139 -8.08 16.27 -16.36
CA THR A 139 -7.66 17.66 -16.56
C THR A 139 -8.74 18.60 -16.03
N ASN A 140 -8.38 19.44 -15.05
CA ASN A 140 -9.24 20.49 -14.53
C ASN A 140 -10.51 20.02 -13.79
N TYR A 141 -10.57 18.76 -13.34
CA TYR A 141 -11.65 18.29 -12.46
C TYR A 141 -11.26 17.09 -11.59
N TYR A 142 -12.00 16.91 -10.49
CA TYR A 142 -12.04 15.67 -9.74
C TYR A 142 -13.44 15.39 -9.20
N LYS A 143 -13.74 14.11 -8.97
CA LYS A 143 -14.99 13.61 -8.40
C LYS A 143 -14.71 13.06 -7.01
N MET A 144 -15.61 13.36 -6.08
CA MET A 144 -15.60 12.83 -4.73
C MET A 144 -16.47 11.56 -4.68
N PRO A 145 -16.15 10.60 -3.78
CA PRO A 145 -16.92 9.37 -3.60
C PRO A 145 -18.42 9.59 -3.35
N GLY A 146 -18.80 10.73 -2.76
CA GLY A 146 -20.20 11.13 -2.53
C GLY A 146 -20.93 11.71 -3.75
N GLY A 147 -20.42 11.50 -4.96
CA GLY A 147 -21.03 11.98 -6.21
C GLY A 147 -20.79 13.46 -6.55
N LYS A 148 -20.18 14.23 -5.64
CA LYS A 148 -19.84 15.63 -5.90
C LYS A 148 -18.70 15.73 -6.92
N ILE A 149 -18.80 16.70 -7.81
CA ILE A 149 -17.80 17.00 -8.83
C ILE A 149 -17.29 18.42 -8.54
N VAL A 150 -15.96 18.59 -8.57
CA VAL A 150 -15.31 19.89 -8.53
C VAL A 150 -14.56 20.08 -9.84
N GLN A 151 -14.83 21.18 -10.53
CA GLN A 151 -14.22 21.54 -11.80
C GLN A 151 -13.68 22.95 -11.69
N PHE A 152 -12.55 23.24 -12.33
CA PHE A 152 -11.91 24.54 -12.23
C PHE A 152 -11.22 24.89 -13.54
N GLY A 153 -10.84 26.13 -13.74
CA GLY A 153 -10.14 26.53 -14.95
C GLY A 153 -10.02 28.03 -15.07
N ILE A 154 -9.57 28.47 -16.24
CA ILE A 154 -9.38 29.89 -16.57
C ILE A 154 -10.37 30.28 -17.67
N ILE A 155 -10.89 31.49 -17.57
CA ILE A 155 -11.77 32.15 -18.52
C ILE A 155 -11.07 33.43 -18.97
N SER A 156 -11.10 33.71 -20.27
CA SER A 156 -10.54 34.93 -20.83
C SER A 156 -11.63 35.73 -21.52
N PHE A 157 -11.82 36.98 -21.10
CA PHE A 157 -12.60 37.97 -21.85
C PHE A 157 -11.66 38.69 -22.80
N GLY A 158 -11.91 38.58 -24.10
CA GLY A 158 -11.22 39.40 -25.10
C GLY A 158 -11.61 40.86 -25.00
N VAL A 159 -10.78 41.76 -25.52
CA VAL A 159 -11.12 43.20 -25.57
C VAL A 159 -12.42 43.38 -26.37
N GLY A 160 -13.42 44.03 -25.75
CA GLY A 160 -14.74 44.24 -26.36
C GLY A 160 -15.70 43.03 -26.27
N VAL A 161 -15.29 41.94 -25.62
CA VAL A 161 -16.13 40.77 -25.37
C VAL A 161 -16.72 40.88 -23.97
N ASN A 162 -18.06 40.95 -23.88
CA ASN A 162 -18.76 41.07 -22.59
C ASN A 162 -19.43 39.76 -22.15
N GLN A 163 -19.31 38.69 -22.94
CA GLN A 163 -19.93 37.39 -22.68
C GLN A 163 -19.02 36.26 -23.13
N VAL A 164 -18.81 35.28 -22.26
CA VAL A 164 -18.05 34.05 -22.58
C VAL A 164 -18.84 32.83 -22.13
N VAL A 165 -18.90 31.82 -22.99
CA VAL A 165 -19.44 30.49 -22.67
C VAL A 165 -18.28 29.57 -22.29
N VAL A 166 -18.39 28.91 -21.15
CA VAL A 166 -17.37 28.02 -20.60
C VAL A 166 -17.93 26.63 -20.51
N ASN A 167 -17.33 25.70 -21.22
CA ASN A 167 -17.65 24.28 -21.14
C ASN A 167 -16.95 23.66 -19.93
N TYR A 168 -17.68 22.90 -19.14
CA TYR A 168 -17.12 22.09 -18.08
C TYR A 168 -16.31 20.92 -18.67
N PRO A 169 -15.17 20.54 -18.06
CA PRO A 169 -14.45 19.32 -18.42
C PRO A 169 -15.31 18.05 -18.44
N VAL A 170 -16.28 17.95 -17.53
CA VAL A 170 -17.30 16.89 -17.48
C VAL A 170 -18.67 17.49 -17.16
N ALA A 171 -19.75 16.93 -17.72
CA ALA A 171 -21.09 17.40 -17.36
C ALA A 171 -21.40 17.09 -15.88
N PHE A 172 -22.10 18.00 -15.21
CA PHE A 172 -22.72 17.72 -13.92
C PHE A 172 -24.00 16.90 -14.15
N PRO A 173 -24.11 15.66 -13.62
CA PRO A 173 -25.25 14.79 -13.89
C PRO A 173 -26.61 15.34 -13.45
N SER A 174 -26.67 16.08 -12.33
CA SER A 174 -27.92 16.42 -11.64
C SER A 174 -28.08 17.91 -11.38
N ALA A 175 -27.05 18.58 -10.87
CA ALA A 175 -27.14 19.99 -10.50
C ALA A 175 -25.76 20.66 -10.39
N VAL A 176 -25.70 21.95 -10.78
CA VAL A 176 -24.61 22.84 -10.40
C VAL A 176 -25.01 23.58 -9.13
N ARG A 177 -24.21 23.46 -8.07
CA ARG A 177 -24.51 24.01 -6.74
C ARG A 177 -23.87 25.38 -6.54
N SER A 178 -22.66 25.57 -7.04
CA SER A 178 -21.95 26.85 -6.90
C SER A 178 -20.96 27.03 -8.04
N ILE A 179 -20.80 28.28 -8.48
CA ILE A 179 -19.75 28.71 -9.38
C ILE A 179 -19.17 29.97 -8.77
N VAL A 180 -17.87 29.96 -8.48
CA VAL A 180 -17.13 31.11 -7.97
C VAL A 180 -16.12 31.53 -9.02
N LEU A 181 -16.14 32.83 -9.33
CA LEU A 181 -15.17 33.48 -10.20
C LEU A 181 -14.25 34.33 -9.36
N THR A 182 -12.94 34.16 -9.57
CA THR A 182 -11.90 34.94 -8.89
C THR A 182 -11.03 35.61 -9.92
N TRP A 183 -10.73 36.89 -9.68
CA TRP A 183 -9.79 37.65 -10.51
C TRP A 183 -8.39 37.07 -10.37
N THR A 184 -7.86 36.55 -11.47
CA THR A 184 -6.53 35.94 -11.52
C THR A 184 -5.91 36.25 -12.88
N ASP A 185 -5.60 37.52 -13.10
CA ASP A 185 -4.94 37.90 -14.33
C ASP A 185 -3.45 37.51 -14.29
N ALA A 186 -3.16 36.28 -14.74
CA ALA A 186 -1.80 35.75 -14.79
C ALA A 186 -0.88 36.52 -15.77
N ALA A 187 -1.44 37.39 -16.61
CA ALA A 187 -0.71 38.22 -17.57
C ALA A 187 -0.81 39.74 -17.27
N ALA A 188 -1.43 40.15 -16.15
CA ALA A 188 -1.47 41.56 -15.78
C ALA A 188 -0.03 42.05 -15.50
N ALA A 189 0.39 43.08 -16.24
CA ALA A 189 1.56 43.86 -15.85
C ALA A 189 1.35 44.36 -14.41
N SER A 190 2.36 44.18 -13.56
CA SER A 190 2.37 44.63 -12.16
C SER A 190 1.93 46.09 -12.09
N GLY A 191 0.71 46.36 -11.60
CA GLY A 191 0.19 47.73 -11.46
C GLY A 191 -1.15 48.04 -12.14
N ALA A 192 -1.78 47.09 -12.84
CA ALA A 192 -3.15 47.27 -13.32
C ALA A 192 -4.16 47.29 -12.15
N SER A 193 -4.36 48.48 -11.59
CA SER A 193 -5.40 48.74 -10.59
C SER A 193 -6.64 49.24 -11.31
N SER A 194 -7.68 48.40 -11.35
CA SER A 194 -8.99 48.84 -11.79
C SER A 194 -9.90 49.16 -10.61
N THR A 195 -10.50 50.33 -10.64
CA THR A 195 -11.29 50.91 -9.55
C THR A 195 -12.80 50.69 -9.71
N GLY A 196 -13.24 49.74 -10.52
CA GLY A 196 -14.66 49.43 -10.75
C GLY A 196 -15.06 48.06 -10.22
N LEU A 197 -16.15 47.99 -9.44
CA LEU A 197 -16.78 46.72 -9.05
C LEU A 197 -17.42 46.06 -10.28
N TRP A 198 -16.66 45.25 -10.99
CA TRP A 198 -17.17 44.46 -12.10
C TRP A 198 -17.73 43.15 -11.58
N TYR A 199 -19.06 43.07 -11.50
CA TYR A 199 -19.76 41.84 -11.19
C TYR A 199 -19.78 40.95 -12.44
N ALA A 200 -19.47 39.67 -12.25
CA ALA A 200 -19.74 38.66 -13.25
C ALA A 200 -21.07 37.98 -12.92
N VAL A 201 -22.09 38.15 -13.76
CA VAL A 201 -23.30 37.32 -13.64
C VAL A 201 -22.96 35.97 -14.22
N VAL A 202 -23.23 34.89 -13.49
CA VAL A 202 -23.07 33.54 -13.98
C VAL A 202 -24.44 32.92 -14.19
N LYS A 203 -24.71 32.46 -15.41
CA LYS A 203 -25.91 31.68 -15.72
C LYS A 203 -25.48 30.29 -16.14
N ASN A 204 -25.86 29.31 -15.33
CA ASN A 204 -25.70 27.91 -15.71
C ASN A 204 -26.70 27.53 -16.81
N THR A 205 -26.38 26.54 -17.63
CA THR A 205 -27.38 25.95 -18.53
C THR A 205 -28.55 25.40 -17.68
N PRO A 206 -29.81 25.79 -17.95
CA PRO A 206 -30.94 25.46 -17.08
C PRO A 206 -31.49 24.03 -17.32
N THR A 207 -31.08 23.36 -18.39
CA THR A 207 -31.58 22.04 -18.80
C THR A 207 -30.44 21.10 -19.16
N ALA A 208 -30.57 19.82 -18.80
CA ALA A 208 -29.55 18.81 -19.07
C ALA A 208 -29.20 18.70 -20.57
N PRO A 209 -27.93 18.40 -20.93
CA PRO A 209 -26.81 18.17 -20.01
C PRO A 209 -26.26 19.48 -19.41
N LEU A 210 -25.98 19.48 -18.09
CA LEU A 210 -25.40 20.61 -17.38
C LEU A 210 -23.88 20.68 -17.66
N ASN A 211 -23.53 21.07 -18.88
CA ASN A 211 -22.18 20.97 -19.44
C ASN A 211 -21.46 22.31 -19.59
N GLN A 212 -22.11 23.43 -19.29
CA GLN A 212 -21.52 24.76 -19.45
C GLN A 212 -22.18 25.79 -18.54
N PHE A 213 -21.48 26.90 -18.34
CA PHE A 213 -22.05 28.15 -17.84
C PHE A 213 -21.67 29.30 -18.75
N THR A 214 -22.42 30.39 -18.65
CA THR A 214 -22.08 31.65 -19.30
C THR A 214 -21.73 32.66 -18.23
N ALA A 215 -20.61 33.36 -18.43
CA ALA A 215 -20.19 34.49 -17.61
C ALA A 215 -20.34 35.78 -18.42
N TRP A 216 -20.96 36.80 -17.83
CA TRP A 216 -21.03 38.15 -18.38
C TRP A 216 -20.20 39.09 -17.53
N LEU A 217 -19.43 39.96 -18.18
CA LEU A 217 -18.68 41.02 -17.51
C LEU A 217 -19.32 42.39 -17.80
N SER A 218 -19.26 43.30 -16.84
CA SER A 218 -19.53 44.72 -17.08
C SER A 218 -18.23 45.45 -17.43
N GLY A 219 -18.25 46.29 -18.48
CA GLY A 219 -17.12 47.13 -18.88
C GLY A 219 -16.34 46.65 -20.11
N ALA A 220 -15.49 47.52 -20.66
CA ALA A 220 -14.67 47.25 -21.84
C ALA A 220 -13.20 47.03 -21.42
N GLY A 221 -12.82 45.78 -21.16
CA GLY A 221 -11.45 45.41 -20.87
C GLY A 221 -11.23 43.91 -21.03
N GLY A 222 -10.04 43.53 -21.51
CA GLY A 222 -9.67 42.13 -21.66
C GLY A 222 -8.96 41.63 -20.41
N PHE A 223 -9.48 40.57 -19.78
CA PHE A 223 -8.98 40.05 -18.50
C PHE A 223 -9.13 38.53 -18.39
N ASN A 224 -8.33 37.93 -17.51
CA ASN A 224 -8.44 36.51 -17.16
C ASN A 224 -9.03 36.34 -15.75
N LEU A 225 -9.96 35.39 -15.61
CA LEU A 225 -10.54 34.97 -14.33
C LEU A 225 -10.33 33.47 -14.16
N SER A 226 -10.11 33.04 -12.92
CA SER A 226 -10.22 31.63 -12.57
C SER A 226 -11.64 31.32 -12.12
N TYR A 227 -12.11 30.11 -12.40
CA TYR A 227 -13.36 29.60 -11.87
C TYR A 227 -13.16 28.32 -11.07
N ILE A 228 -14.04 28.12 -10.10
CA ILE A 228 -14.31 26.82 -9.49
C ILE A 228 -15.83 26.60 -9.52
N ALA A 229 -16.24 25.46 -10.05
CA ALA A 229 -17.62 25.02 -10.13
C ALA A 229 -17.78 23.71 -9.33
N ILE A 230 -18.82 23.66 -8.50
CA ILE A 230 -19.14 22.50 -7.66
C ILE A 230 -20.57 22.06 -7.97
N GLY A 231 -20.78 20.76 -8.11
CA GLY A 231 -22.06 20.16 -8.44
C GLY A 231 -22.08 18.65 -8.26
N GLU A 232 -23.10 18.00 -8.80
CA GLU A 232 -23.33 16.54 -8.78
C GLU A 232 -24.23 16.13 -9.95
#